data_AF-A0AA39JWH8-F1
#
_entry.id   AF-A0AA39JWH8-F1
#
_cell.length_a   1.000
_cell.length_b   1.000
_cell.length_c   1.000
_cell.angle_alpha   90.00
_cell.angle_beta   90.00
_cell.angle_gamma   90.00
#
_symmetry.space_group_name_H-M   'P 1'
#
loop_
_entity.id
_entity.type
_entity.pdbx_description
1 polymer ?
#
loop_
_entity_poly.entity_id
_entity_poly.type
_entity_poly.pdbx_seq_one_letter_code
_entity_poly.pdbx_strand_id
1 'polypeptide(L)'
;MGSHLSKPRTYPEVTISAFTEIGKEESSIQVSKQRSYTGRKPVITSSLADTPCTDLGVAGILDQLNTTLGTSYTLNNPSLSSILQSCISEKYDFGAAYGRLRPIWYSANWSTIQTELRTREEKD
;
A
#
# COMPACT_ATOMS: atom_id res chain seq x y z
N MET A 1 14.44 28.54 -10.86
CA MET A 1 14.16 27.08 -10.81
C MET A 1 14.37 26.59 -9.38
N GLY A 2 13.29 26.46 -8.60
CA GLY A 2 13.37 25.94 -7.23
C GLY A 2 13.66 24.45 -7.23
N SER A 3 14.83 24.08 -6.74
CA SER A 3 15.23 22.71 -6.45
C SER A 3 14.32 22.14 -5.36
N HIS A 4 13.42 21.24 -5.77
CA HIS A 4 12.58 20.47 -4.86
C HIS A 4 13.49 19.49 -4.09
N LEU A 5 13.98 19.93 -2.93
CA LEU A 5 14.78 19.11 -2.02
C LEU A 5 13.91 17.93 -1.57
N SER A 6 14.11 16.77 -2.19
CA SER A 6 13.54 15.50 -1.75
C SER A 6 14.08 15.19 -0.35
N LYS A 7 13.36 15.59 0.70
CA LYS A 7 13.66 15.16 2.07
C LYS A 7 13.78 13.63 2.07
N PRO A 8 14.80 13.03 2.71
CA PRO A 8 14.89 11.58 2.84
C PRO A 8 13.64 11.09 3.60
N ARG A 9 12.77 10.37 2.89
CA ARG A 9 11.54 9.81 3.48
C ARG A 9 11.95 8.76 4.49
N THR A 10 11.63 9.02 5.75
CA THR A 10 11.81 8.06 6.83
C THR A 10 10.54 7.23 6.89
N TYR A 11 10.60 6.03 6.33
CA TYR A 11 9.52 5.06 6.44
C TYR A 11 9.56 4.39 7.81
N PRO A 12 8.41 3.92 8.32
CA PRO A 12 8.38 3.09 9.52
C PRO A 12 9.19 1.80 9.28
N GLU A 13 9.84 1.33 10.34
CA GLU A 13 10.49 0.03 10.32
C GLU A 13 9.41 -1.05 10.43
N VAL A 14 9.40 -1.98 9.48
CA VAL A 14 8.49 -3.11 9.47
C VAL A 14 9.30 -4.37 9.71
N THR A 15 8.81 -5.23 10.59
CA THR A 15 9.33 -6.58 10.78
C THR A 15 8.30 -7.57 10.24
N ILE A 16 8.71 -8.36 9.26
CA ILE A 16 7.91 -9.46 8.71
C ILE A 16 8.63 -10.76 9.04
N SER A 17 7.91 -11.73 9.59
CA SER A 17 8.43 -13.05 9.94
C SER A 17 7.66 -14.11 9.20
N ALA A 18 8.35 -15.11 8.65
CA ALA A 18 7.73 -16.18 7.89
C ALA A 18 6.78 -17.05 8.73
N PHE A 19 7.01 -17.12 10.05
CA PHE A 19 6.10 -17.81 10.97
C PHE A 19 4.70 -17.18 10.97
N THR A 20 4.63 -15.85 10.96
CA THR A 20 3.37 -15.09 10.93
C THR A 20 2.81 -15.01 9.51
N GLU A 21 3.65 -15.03 8.49
CA GLU A 21 3.25 -14.85 7.08
C GLU A 21 2.73 -16.14 6.42
N ILE A 22 3.38 -17.27 6.66
CA ILE A 22 3.08 -18.56 6.00
C ILE A 22 2.86 -19.72 6.99
N GLY A 23 2.78 -19.43 8.29
CA GLY A 23 2.57 -20.44 9.34
C GLY A 23 3.72 -21.46 9.44
N LYS A 24 4.89 -21.14 8.87
CA LYS A 24 6.01 -22.07 8.74
C LYS A 24 7.08 -21.73 9.76
N GLU A 25 7.55 -22.75 10.48
CA GLU A 25 8.63 -22.59 11.46
C GLU A 25 9.87 -22.00 10.75
N GLU A 26 10.39 -20.87 11.26
CA GLU A 26 11.50 -20.14 10.62
C GLU A 26 12.76 -21.00 10.46
N SER A 27 12.93 -22.02 11.30
CA SER A 27 13.98 -23.04 11.24
C SER A 27 13.96 -23.87 9.94
N SER A 28 12.77 -24.06 9.34
CA SER A 28 12.54 -24.86 8.12
C SER A 28 12.90 -24.11 6.83
N ILE A 29 13.08 -22.79 6.91
CA ILE A 29 13.44 -21.96 5.75
C ILE A 29 14.95 -21.90 5.64
N GLN A 30 15.49 -22.54 4.59
CA GLN A 30 16.93 -22.62 4.34
C GLN A 30 17.57 -21.24 4.03
N VAL A 31 16.78 -20.29 3.53
CA VAL A 31 17.24 -18.95 3.14
C VAL A 31 16.97 -17.96 4.27
N SER A 32 18.02 -17.54 4.99
CA SER A 32 17.90 -16.66 6.16
C SER A 32 17.19 -15.33 5.86
N LYS A 33 17.34 -14.78 4.65
CA LYS A 33 16.66 -13.53 4.23
C LYS A 33 15.16 -13.69 3.95
N GLN A 34 14.64 -14.92 3.88
CA GLN A 34 13.21 -15.20 3.83
C GLN A 34 12.62 -15.54 5.19
N ARG A 35 13.44 -15.71 6.25
CA ARG A 35 12.94 -15.97 7.61
C ARG A 35 12.32 -14.72 8.18
N SER A 36 13.09 -13.65 8.18
CA SER A 36 12.66 -12.35 8.67
C SER A 36 13.22 -11.22 7.83
N TYR A 37 12.34 -10.27 7.52
CA TYR A 37 12.70 -8.99 6.96
C TYR A 37 12.47 -7.93 8.03
N THR A 38 13.55 -7.31 8.50
CA THR A 38 13.48 -6.07 9.26
C THR A 38 14.04 -4.97 8.39
N GLY A 39 13.22 -3.97 8.09
CA GLY A 39 13.71 -2.82 7.35
C GLY A 39 12.70 -1.71 7.19
N ARG A 40 13.21 -0.57 6.73
CA ARG A 40 12.44 0.63 6.46
C ARG A 40 11.89 0.67 5.05
N LYS A 41 11.88 -0.42 4.28
CA LYS A 41 11.12 -0.40 3.04
C LYS A 41 9.66 -0.64 3.40
N PRO A 42 8.71 0.08 2.79
CA PRO A 42 7.29 -0.19 2.97
C PRO A 42 6.98 -1.55 2.34
N VAL A 43 7.04 -2.60 3.16
CA VAL A 43 6.72 -3.97 2.80
C VAL A 43 5.41 -4.33 3.50
N ILE A 44 4.45 -4.81 2.72
CA ILE A 44 3.17 -5.33 3.22
C ILE A 44 3.33 -6.82 3.47
N THR A 45 2.70 -7.37 4.50
CA THR A 45 2.66 -8.83 4.72
C THR A 45 1.76 -9.48 3.68
N SER A 46 1.99 -10.77 3.38
CA SER A 46 1.10 -11.53 2.48
C SER A 46 -0.36 -11.49 2.96
N SER A 47 -0.58 -11.73 4.25
CA SER A 47 -1.90 -11.71 4.87
C SER A 47 -2.60 -10.37 4.71
N LEU A 48 -1.88 -9.25 4.83
CA LEU A 48 -2.43 -7.93 4.56
C LEU A 48 -2.73 -7.76 3.07
N ALA A 49 -1.81 -8.16 2.18
CA ALA A 49 -2.00 -8.08 0.74
C ALA A 49 -3.21 -8.88 0.25
N ASP A 50 -3.43 -10.07 0.80
CA ASP A 50 -4.54 -10.97 0.47
C ASP A 50 -5.87 -10.56 1.12
N THR A 51 -5.86 -9.56 2.01
CA THR A 51 -7.09 -9.07 2.66
C THR A 51 -7.96 -8.34 1.64
N PRO A 52 -9.24 -8.73 1.45
CA PRO A 52 -10.15 -8.03 0.57
C PRO A 52 -10.38 -6.58 1.01
N CYS A 53 -10.36 -5.63 0.07
CA CYS A 53 -10.67 -4.22 0.35
C CYS A 53 -12.07 -4.05 0.98
N THR A 54 -13.00 -4.95 0.65
CA THR A 54 -14.35 -4.98 1.22
C THR A 54 -14.37 -5.24 2.72
N ASP A 55 -13.40 -6.00 3.24
CA ASP A 55 -13.30 -6.36 4.66
C ASP A 55 -12.70 -5.21 5.48
N LEU A 56 -11.71 -4.51 4.90
CA LEU A 56 -11.08 -3.33 5.51
C LEU A 56 -11.96 -2.07 5.47
N GLY A 57 -12.76 -1.91 4.41
CA GLY A 57 -13.50 -0.69 4.14
C GLY A 57 -12.60 0.50 3.80
N VAL A 58 -13.20 1.62 3.40
CA VAL A 58 -12.45 2.80 2.90
C VAL A 58 -11.48 3.34 3.94
N ALA A 59 -11.92 3.44 5.20
CA ALA A 59 -11.11 3.95 6.29
C ALA A 59 -9.94 3.00 6.61
N GLY A 60 -10.18 1.68 6.63
CA GLY A 60 -9.15 0.68 6.89
C GLY A 60 -8.08 0.65 5.79
N ILE A 61 -8.49 0.74 4.52
CA ILE A 61 -7.53 0.80 3.39
C ILE A 61 -6.65 2.06 3.52
N LEU A 62 -7.24 3.22 3.81
CA LEU A 62 -6.50 4.46 3.99
C LEU A 62 -5.52 4.37 5.16
N ASP A 63 -5.95 3.82 6.30
CA ASP A 63 -5.12 3.66 7.49
C ASP A 63 -3.92 2.75 7.21
N GLN A 64 -4.15 1.61 6.54
CA GLN A 64 -3.09 0.68 6.14
C GLN A 64 -2.11 1.32 5.15
N LEU A 65 -2.60 2.11 4.19
CA LEU A 65 -1.75 2.84 3.25
C LEU A 65 -0.93 3.94 3.95
N ASN A 66 -1.55 4.68 4.86
CA ASN A 66 -0.88 5.69 5.67
C ASN A 66 0.22 5.08 6.52
N THR A 67 -0.08 3.99 7.23
CA THR A 67 0.87 3.24 8.04
C THR A 67 2.00 2.68 7.20
N THR A 68 1.69 2.00 6.09
CA THR A 68 2.69 1.39 5.21
C THR A 68 3.60 2.43 4.57
N LEU A 69 3.04 3.53 4.07
CA LEU A 69 3.77 4.55 3.30
C LEU A 69 4.31 5.69 4.16
N GLY A 70 4.08 5.65 5.48
CA GLY A 70 4.52 6.69 6.41
C GLY A 70 3.87 8.04 6.13
N THR A 71 2.59 8.04 5.78
CA THR A 71 1.80 9.24 5.46
C THR A 71 0.62 9.40 6.42
N SER A 72 -0.05 10.55 6.37
CA SER A 72 -1.19 10.86 7.24
C SER A 72 -2.30 11.54 6.44
N TYR A 73 -2.61 10.97 5.27
CA TYR A 73 -3.70 11.46 4.44
C TYR A 73 -5.04 11.19 5.12
N THR A 74 -6.01 12.06 4.85
CA THR A 74 -7.36 11.97 5.40
C THR A 74 -8.38 11.87 4.27
N LEU A 75 -9.56 11.35 4.58
CA LEU A 75 -10.69 11.27 3.63
C LEU A 75 -11.30 12.64 3.27
N ASN A 76 -10.67 13.75 3.68
CA ASN A 76 -11.08 15.11 3.30
C ASN A 76 -10.96 15.36 1.79
N ASN A 77 -10.17 14.54 1.08
CA ASN A 77 -10.09 14.60 -0.36
C ASN A 77 -11.13 13.66 -1.00
N PRO A 78 -12.16 14.20 -1.70
CA PRO A 78 -13.22 13.39 -2.28
C PRO A 78 -12.71 12.48 -3.41
N SER A 79 -11.67 12.88 -4.14
CA SER A 79 -11.05 12.04 -5.18
C SER A 79 -10.35 10.83 -4.55
N LEU A 80 -9.62 11.00 -3.45
CA LEU A 80 -9.04 9.89 -2.70
C LEU A 80 -10.12 8.93 -2.20
N SER A 81 -11.18 9.46 -1.59
CA SER A 81 -12.29 8.63 -1.13
C SER A 81 -12.95 7.87 -2.29
N SER A 82 -13.10 8.50 -3.46
CA SER A 82 -13.68 7.85 -4.65
C SER A 82 -12.79 6.72 -5.18
N ILE A 83 -11.47 6.89 -5.16
CA ILE A 83 -10.52 5.87 -5.60
C ILE A 83 -10.57 4.66 -4.66
N LEU A 84 -10.54 4.90 -3.35
CA LEU A 84 -10.63 3.83 -2.35
C LEU A 84 -11.98 3.08 -2.42
N GLN A 85 -13.08 3.80 -2.70
CA GLN A 85 -14.38 3.18 -2.98
C GLN A 85 -14.36 2.32 -4.25
N SER A 86 -13.66 2.75 -5.31
CA SER A 86 -13.50 1.94 -6.53
C SER A 86 -12.83 0.61 -6.20
N CYS A 87 -11.75 0.62 -5.40
CA CYS A 87 -11.07 -0.61 -5.00
C CYS A 87 -12.00 -1.61 -4.28
N ILE A 88 -12.94 -1.11 -3.49
CA ILE A 88 -13.95 -1.94 -2.82
C ILE A 88 -14.99 -2.45 -3.84
N SER A 89 -15.51 -1.57 -4.69
CA SER A 89 -16.52 -1.93 -5.69
C SER A 89 -16.01 -2.95 -6.70
N GLU A 90 -14.74 -2.86 -7.07
CA GLU A 90 -14.06 -3.78 -7.98
C GLU A 90 -13.57 -5.06 -7.29
N LYS A 91 -13.83 -5.20 -5.97
CA LYS A 91 -13.44 -6.36 -5.15
C LYS A 91 -11.94 -6.65 -5.18
N TYR A 92 -11.11 -5.61 -5.26
CA TYR A 92 -9.67 -5.78 -5.17
C TYR A 92 -9.26 -6.22 -3.77
N ASP A 93 -8.19 -7.00 -3.70
CA ASP A 93 -7.44 -7.19 -2.47
C ASP A 93 -6.57 -5.96 -2.17
N PHE A 94 -6.08 -5.85 -0.94
CA PHE A 94 -5.26 -4.72 -0.52
C PHE A 94 -3.92 -4.67 -1.29
N GLY A 95 -3.36 -5.81 -1.69
CA GLY A 95 -2.14 -5.90 -2.48
C GLY A 95 -2.29 -5.24 -3.85
N ALA A 96 -3.39 -5.52 -4.55
CA ALA A 96 -3.76 -4.92 -5.83
C ALA A 96 -4.02 -3.42 -5.69
N ALA A 97 -4.76 -3.01 -4.65
CA ALA A 97 -4.96 -1.60 -4.35
C ALA A 97 -3.62 -0.89 -4.05
N TYR A 98 -2.77 -1.48 -3.22
CA TYR A 98 -1.44 -0.96 -2.90
C TYR A 98 -0.56 -0.84 -4.14
N GLY A 99 -0.53 -1.86 -5.01
CA GLY A 99 0.26 -1.84 -6.25
C GLY A 99 -0.14 -0.69 -7.19
N ARG A 100 -1.45 -0.44 -7.31
CA ARG A 100 -2.00 0.67 -8.10
C ARG A 100 -1.73 2.03 -7.50
N LEU A 101 -1.90 2.15 -6.19
CA LEU A 101 -1.85 3.42 -5.47
C LEU A 101 -0.41 3.86 -5.16
N ARG A 102 0.50 2.93 -4.86
CA ARG A 102 1.91 3.22 -4.53
C ARG A 102 2.63 4.19 -5.48
N PRO A 103 2.57 4.05 -6.83
CA PRO A 103 3.28 4.95 -7.74
C PRO A 103 2.74 6.39 -7.72
N ILE A 104 1.46 6.55 -7.44
CA ILE A 104 0.74 7.83 -7.50
C ILE A 104 0.48 8.43 -6.11
N TRP A 105 0.71 7.67 -5.03
CA TRP A 105 0.39 8.03 -3.64
C TRP A 105 0.97 9.37 -3.19
N TYR A 106 2.13 9.72 -3.73
CA TYR A 106 2.87 10.94 -3.39
C TYR A 106 2.62 12.10 -4.35
N SER A 107 1.81 11.90 -5.37
CA SER A 107 1.42 12.98 -6.26
C SER A 107 0.36 13.82 -5.57
N ALA A 108 0.55 15.14 -5.56
CA ALA A 108 -0.33 16.07 -4.84
C ALA A 108 -1.74 16.16 -5.46
N ASN A 109 -1.92 15.68 -6.69
CA ASN A 109 -3.09 15.96 -7.52
C ASN A 109 -4.03 14.75 -7.66
N TRP A 110 -4.69 14.36 -6.57
CA TRP A 110 -5.66 13.25 -6.54
C TRP A 110 -6.77 13.35 -7.59
N SER A 111 -7.20 14.56 -7.94
CA SER A 111 -8.27 14.77 -8.93
C SER A 111 -7.86 14.40 -10.36
N THR A 112 -6.60 14.59 -10.74
CA THR A 112 -6.08 14.18 -12.06
C THR A 112 -5.68 12.71 -12.06
N ILE A 113 -5.24 12.20 -10.91
CA ILE A 113 -4.79 10.82 -10.72
C ILE A 113 -5.93 9.83 -10.94
N GLN A 114 -7.17 10.16 -10.55
CA GLN A 114 -8.31 9.27 -10.78
C GLN A 114 -8.53 8.98 -12.28
N THR A 115 -8.36 10.00 -13.12
CA THR A 115 -8.46 9.84 -14.59
C THR A 115 -7.28 9.03 -15.13
N GLU A 116 -6.06 9.32 -14.68
CA GLU A 116 -4.85 8.59 -15.09
C GLU A 116 -4.89 7.12 -14.70
N LEU A 117 -5.42 6.79 -13.51
CA LEU A 117 -5.64 5.40 -13.09
C LEU A 117 -6.54 4.70 -14.10
N ARG A 118 -7.74 5.24 -14.35
CA ARG A 118 -8.70 4.66 -15.28
C ARG A 118 -8.11 4.45 -16.68
N THR A 119 -7.32 5.40 -17.19
CA THR A 119 -6.65 5.28 -18.49
C THR A 119 -5.59 4.19 -18.53
N ARG A 120 -4.94 3.86 -17.40
CA ARG A 120 -3.99 2.75 -17.31
C ARG A 120 -4.68 1.39 -17.29
N GLU A 121 -5.88 1.30 -16.72
CA GLU A 121 -6.67 0.07 -16.68
C GLU A 121 -7.22 -0.32 -18.05
N GLU A 122 -7.55 0.67 -18.87
CA GLU A 122 -8.08 0.44 -20.23
C GLU A 122 -6.99 0.02 -21.24
N LYS A 123 -5.72 0.02 -20.82
CA LYS A 123 -4.55 -0.30 -21.63
C LYS A 123 -3.94 -1.66 -21.37
N ASP A 124 -4.47 -2.42 -20.42
CA ASP A 124 -4.02 -3.78 -20.06
C ASP A 124 -4.87 -4.86 -20.76
#